data_AF-A0A662TJ04-F1
#
_entry.id   AF-A0A662TJ04-F1
#
_cell.length_a   1.000
_cell.length_b   1.000
_cell.length_c   1.000
_cell.angle_alpha   90.00
_cell.angle_beta   90.00
_cell.angle_gamma   90.00
#
_symmetry.space_group_name_H-M   'P 1'
#
loop_
_entity.id
_entity.type
_entity.pdbx_description
1 polymer ?
#
loop_
_entity_poly.entity_id
_entity_poly.type
_entity_poly.pdbx_seq_one_letter_code
_entity_poly.pdbx_strand_id
1 'polypeptide(L)'
;MVLRVRERRKIIELYDRGYTVPEIANSVGKPSHVVTRVLMEESDLPERIVQMYETGMSIDEIADKLCISSRCVEDKLREYGIFRMDEDRIKDLYYRGLKVSEIAKKVKKPVRSVLSILMNKTDLPSKVVSMHRRGFSLSRIARELGISVTSVARWVNKITYQLELEEEE
;
A
#
# COMPACT_ATOMS: atom_id res chain seq x y z
N MET A 1 25.93 12.39 -8.74
CA MET A 1 26.61 12.22 -10.05
C MET A 1 25.78 12.93 -11.11
N VAL A 2 26.30 14.02 -11.69
CA VAL A 2 25.60 14.80 -12.72
C VAL A 2 25.97 14.22 -14.09
N LEU A 3 24.98 13.72 -14.83
CA LEU A 3 25.18 13.23 -16.19
C LEU A 3 25.22 14.40 -17.18
N ARG A 4 26.07 14.30 -18.20
CA ARG A 4 26.09 15.26 -19.31
C ARG A 4 24.84 15.07 -20.17
N VAL A 5 24.36 16.15 -20.79
CA VAL A 5 23.18 16.15 -21.67
C VAL A 5 23.26 15.08 -22.78
N ARG A 6 24.46 14.85 -23.33
CA ARG A 6 24.69 13.81 -24.35
C ARG A 6 24.51 12.38 -23.83
N GLU A 7 24.90 12.13 -22.57
CA GLU A 7 24.74 10.81 -21.95
C GLU A 7 23.26 10.51 -21.69
N ARG A 8 22.49 11.51 -21.24
CA ARG A 8 21.04 11.39 -21.03
C ARG A 8 20.29 11.07 -22.33
N ARG A 9 20.59 11.79 -23.43
CA ARG A 9 19.99 11.49 -24.74
C ARG A 9 20.28 10.09 -25.24
N LYS A 10 21.52 9.60 -25.06
CA LYS A 10 21.89 8.24 -25.46
C LYS A 10 21.11 7.18 -24.68
N ILE A 11 20.84 7.42 -23.39
CA ILE A 11 20.01 6.53 -22.57
C ILE A 11 18.59 6.44 -23.14
N ILE A 12 17.97 7.58 -23.45
CA ILE A 12 16.60 7.64 -24.00
C ILE A 12 16.56 6.94 -25.36
N GLU A 13 17.51 7.23 -26.26
CA GLU A 13 17.56 6.61 -27.59
C GLU A 13 17.70 5.08 -27.54
N LEU A 14 18.52 4.55 -26.62
CA LEU A 14 18.64 3.11 -26.44
C LEU A 14 17.37 2.50 -25.85
N TYR A 15 16.69 3.21 -24.95
CA TYR A 15 15.42 2.76 -24.39
C TYR A 15 14.30 2.71 -25.45
N ASP A 16 14.20 3.74 -26.30
CA ASP A 16 13.24 3.79 -27.41
C ASP A 16 13.46 2.67 -28.43
N ARG A 17 14.72 2.22 -28.59
CA ARG A 17 15.10 1.06 -29.40
C ARG A 17 14.73 -0.29 -28.77
N GLY A 18 14.22 -0.29 -27.54
CA GLY A 18 13.77 -1.48 -26.82
C GLY A 18 14.85 -2.20 -26.03
N TYR A 19 16.02 -1.59 -25.82
CA TYR A 19 17.04 -2.16 -24.93
C TYR A 19 16.57 -2.12 -23.47
N THR A 20 16.93 -3.16 -22.73
CA THR A 20 16.62 -3.26 -21.29
C THR A 20 17.52 -2.34 -20.46
N VAL A 21 17.07 -1.96 -19.26
CA VAL A 21 17.86 -1.10 -18.34
C VAL A 21 19.27 -1.67 -18.09
N PRO A 22 19.48 -2.99 -17.87
CA PRO A 22 20.82 -3.56 -17.74
C PRO A 22 21.69 -3.42 -19.00
N GLU A 23 21.13 -3.61 -20.19
CA GLU A 23 21.87 -3.47 -21.45
C GLU A 23 22.30 -2.02 -21.69
N ILE A 24 21.41 -1.07 -21.40
CA ILE A 24 21.71 0.36 -21.47
C ILE A 24 22.80 0.70 -20.45
N ALA A 25 22.67 0.25 -19.20
CA ALA A 25 23.66 0.46 -18.14
C ALA A 25 25.07 0.00 -18.57
N ASN A 26 25.16 -1.19 -19.15
CA ASN A 26 26.40 -1.72 -19.71
C ASN A 26 26.92 -0.88 -20.89
N SER A 27 26.05 -0.43 -21.80
CA SER A 27 26.41 0.38 -22.97
C SER A 27 26.91 1.79 -22.63
N VAL A 28 26.33 2.41 -21.60
CA VAL A 28 26.71 3.78 -21.15
C VAL A 28 27.79 3.74 -20.06
N GLY A 29 28.10 2.56 -19.52
CA GLY A 29 29.07 2.38 -18.44
C GLY A 29 28.63 3.05 -17.14
N LYS A 30 27.32 3.02 -16.85
CA LYS A 30 26.73 3.63 -15.64
C LYS A 30 25.97 2.58 -14.84
N PRO A 31 25.85 2.73 -13.51
CA PRO A 31 24.99 1.86 -12.71
C PRO A 31 23.53 1.90 -13.17
N SER A 32 22.82 0.77 -13.11
CA SER A 32 21.42 0.66 -13.54
C SER A 32 20.51 1.70 -12.87
N HIS A 33 20.68 1.99 -11.58
CA HIS A 33 19.88 2.99 -10.88
C HIS A 33 20.06 4.42 -11.42
N VAL A 34 21.19 4.74 -12.05
CA VAL A 34 21.42 6.03 -12.72
C VAL A 34 20.65 6.09 -14.03
N VAL A 35 20.65 5.00 -14.80
CA VAL A 35 19.87 4.86 -16.03
C VAL A 35 18.38 4.93 -15.73
N THR A 36 17.91 4.16 -14.75
CA THR A 36 16.52 4.20 -14.27
C THR A 36 16.09 5.61 -13.89
N ARG A 37 16.91 6.35 -13.15
CA ARG A 37 16.58 7.73 -12.76
C ARG A 37 16.38 8.64 -13.97
N VAL A 38 17.23 8.55 -14.99
CA VAL A 38 17.07 9.33 -16.23
C VAL A 38 15.78 8.95 -16.95
N LEU A 39 15.52 7.65 -17.08
CA LEU A 39 14.29 7.17 -17.72
C LEU A 39 13.03 7.59 -16.93
N MET A 40 13.09 7.63 -15.61
CA MET A 40 11.97 8.10 -14.78
C MET A 40 11.74 9.61 -14.85
N GLU A 41 12.77 10.40 -15.13
CA GLU A 41 12.68 11.87 -15.24
C GLU A 41 12.29 12.32 -16.66
N GLU A 42 12.78 11.62 -17.69
CA GLU A 42 12.81 12.13 -19.07
C GLU A 42 12.20 11.19 -20.11
N SER A 43 11.70 10.00 -19.73
CA SER A 43 11.05 9.06 -20.66
C SER A 43 9.63 8.66 -20.24
N ASP A 44 8.97 7.85 -21.07
CA ASP A 44 7.64 7.27 -20.88
C ASP A 44 7.64 6.02 -19.96
N LEU A 45 8.76 5.74 -19.29
CA LEU A 45 8.89 4.63 -18.35
C LEU A 45 7.79 4.66 -17.26
N PRO A 46 7.42 5.82 -16.67
CA PRO A 46 6.31 5.93 -15.74
C PRO A 46 4.97 5.42 -16.30
N GLU A 47 4.59 5.87 -17.49
CA GLU A 47 3.36 5.50 -18.17
C GLU A 47 3.36 3.99 -18.48
N ARG A 48 4.51 3.45 -18.85
CA ARG A 48 4.66 2.02 -19.14
C ARG A 48 4.52 1.15 -17.88
N ILE A 49 4.99 1.61 -16.72
CA ILE A 49 4.76 0.95 -15.42
C ILE A 49 3.24 0.89 -15.13
N VAL A 50 2.54 2.00 -15.33
CA VAL A 50 1.08 2.09 -15.16
C VAL A 50 0.37 1.10 -16.09
N GLN A 51 0.69 1.10 -17.38
CA GLN A 51 0.09 0.18 -18.35
C GLN A 51 0.31 -1.28 -17.99
N MET A 52 1.54 -1.67 -17.60
CA MET A 52 1.82 -3.04 -17.19
C MET A 52 0.99 -3.46 -15.97
N TYR A 53 0.82 -2.57 -15.00
CA TYR A 53 -0.01 -2.82 -13.83
C TYR A 53 -1.50 -2.97 -14.20
N GLU A 54 -2.02 -2.11 -15.09
CA GLU A 54 -3.40 -2.20 -15.58
C GLU A 54 -3.66 -3.46 -16.41
N THR A 55 -2.67 -3.97 -17.13
CA THR A 55 -2.74 -5.28 -17.81
C THR A 55 -2.76 -6.47 -16.85
N GLY A 56 -2.61 -6.23 -15.54
CA GLY A 56 -2.72 -7.23 -14.49
C GLY A 56 -1.38 -7.86 -14.08
N MET A 57 -0.24 -7.34 -14.53
CA MET A 57 1.06 -7.77 -13.99
C MET A 57 1.17 -7.35 -12.53
N SER A 58 1.74 -8.24 -11.72
CA SER A 58 2.07 -7.93 -10.33
C SER A 58 3.24 -6.94 -10.25
N ILE A 59 3.33 -6.25 -9.11
CA ILE A 59 4.38 -5.27 -8.84
C ILE A 59 5.77 -5.93 -8.94
N ASP A 60 5.89 -7.16 -8.44
CA ASP A 60 7.15 -7.91 -8.47
C ASP A 60 7.52 -8.31 -9.90
N GLU A 61 6.57 -8.75 -10.72
CA GLU A 61 6.83 -9.03 -12.14
C GLU A 61 7.26 -7.78 -12.92
N ILE A 62 6.67 -6.62 -12.62
CA ILE A 62 7.06 -5.33 -13.23
C ILE A 62 8.47 -4.94 -12.77
N ALA A 63 8.75 -5.10 -11.47
CA ALA A 63 10.04 -4.82 -10.86
C ALA A 63 11.16 -5.65 -11.50
N ASP A 64 10.95 -6.96 -11.63
CA ASP A 64 11.90 -7.88 -12.24
C ASP A 64 12.12 -7.55 -13.72
N LYS A 65 11.04 -7.33 -14.47
CA LYS A 65 11.09 -7.03 -15.91
C LYS A 65 11.83 -5.73 -16.22
N LEU A 66 11.65 -4.72 -15.39
CA LEU A 66 12.31 -3.42 -15.55
C LEU A 66 13.63 -3.34 -14.78
N CYS A 67 13.99 -4.38 -14.01
CA CYS A 67 15.15 -4.42 -13.12
C CYS A 67 15.20 -3.22 -12.15
N ILE A 68 14.04 -2.86 -11.60
CA ILE A 68 13.88 -1.80 -10.60
C ILE A 68 13.33 -2.40 -9.31
N SER A 69 13.51 -1.71 -8.18
CA SER A 69 12.94 -2.20 -6.92
C SER A 69 11.41 -2.13 -6.93
N SER A 70 10.72 -3.11 -6.33
CA SER A 70 9.26 -3.10 -6.15
C SER A 70 8.77 -1.80 -5.50
N ARG A 71 9.54 -1.24 -4.56
CA ARG A 71 9.23 0.05 -3.91
C ARG A 71 9.15 1.22 -4.90
N CYS A 72 10.00 1.23 -5.93
CA CYS A 72 10.00 2.28 -6.94
C CYS A 72 8.78 2.17 -7.86
N VAL A 73 8.38 0.93 -8.18
CA VAL A 73 7.11 0.66 -8.87
C VAL A 73 5.92 1.13 -8.03
N GLU A 74 5.89 0.79 -6.74
CA GLU A 74 4.84 1.22 -5.81
C GLU A 74 4.76 2.73 -5.68
N ASP A 75 5.88 3.41 -5.49
CA ASP A 75 5.93 4.86 -5.35
C ASP A 75 5.40 5.54 -6.62
N LYS A 76 5.75 5.03 -7.81
CA LYS A 76 5.22 5.60 -9.05
C LYS A 76 3.74 5.33 -9.24
N LEU A 77 3.28 4.11 -9.02
CA LEU A 77 1.85 3.81 -9.08
C LEU A 77 1.05 4.61 -8.03
N ARG A 78 1.66 4.97 -6.90
CA ARG A 78 1.06 5.84 -5.87
C ARG A 78 0.97 7.29 -6.35
N GLU A 79 1.99 7.82 -7.03
CA GLU A 79 1.95 9.16 -7.64
C GLU A 79 0.81 9.30 -8.65
N TYR A 80 0.53 8.27 -9.45
CA TYR A 80 -0.63 8.25 -10.36
C TYR A 80 -1.95 7.91 -9.65
N GLY A 81 -1.95 7.67 -8.33
CA GLY A 81 -3.14 7.35 -7.55
C GLY A 81 -3.74 5.96 -7.81
N ILE A 82 -3.03 5.11 -8.55
CA ILE A 82 -3.47 3.77 -8.97
C ILE A 82 -3.16 2.75 -7.88
N PHE A 83 -1.97 2.85 -7.30
CA PHE A 83 -1.58 2.03 -6.16
C PHE A 83 -1.92 2.77 -4.86
N ARG A 84 -3.11 2.46 -4.35
CA ARG A 84 -3.49 2.84 -2.98
C ARG A 84 -2.74 1.94 -2.02
N MET A 85 -2.18 2.51 -0.95
CA MET A 85 -1.71 1.68 0.15
C MET A 85 -2.88 0.79 0.58
N ASP A 86 -2.57 -0.47 0.93
CA ASP A 86 -3.60 -1.37 1.45
C ASP A 86 -4.38 -0.73 2.60
N GLU A 87 -3.74 0.17 3.35
CA GLU A 87 -4.38 1.00 4.36
C GLU A 87 -5.56 1.83 3.83
N ASP A 88 -5.39 2.61 2.76
CA ASP A 88 -6.47 3.47 2.22
C ASP A 88 -7.60 2.63 1.65
N ARG A 89 -7.26 1.52 0.98
CA ARG A 89 -8.24 0.57 0.48
C ARG A 89 -9.02 -0.10 1.61
N ILE A 90 -8.36 -0.44 2.71
CA ILE A 90 -9.00 -1.01 3.91
C ILE A 90 -9.95 0.01 4.54
N LYS A 91 -9.53 1.28 4.68
CA LYS A 91 -10.36 2.36 5.22
C LYS A 91 -11.60 2.61 4.36
N ASP A 92 -11.44 2.72 3.04
CA ASP A 92 -12.55 2.95 2.12
C ASP A 92 -13.59 1.80 2.20
N LEU A 93 -13.13 0.54 2.20
CA LEU A 93 -14.03 -0.59 2.37
C LEU A 93 -14.75 -0.59 3.74
N TYR A 94 -14.07 -0.15 4.80
CA TYR A 94 -14.66 -0.01 6.13
C TYR A 94 -15.74 1.08 6.16
N TYR A 95 -15.48 2.26 5.60
CA TYR A 95 -16.45 3.36 5.55
C TYR A 95 -17.65 3.06 4.64
N ARG A 96 -17.48 2.18 3.63
CA ARG A 96 -18.59 1.60 2.87
C ARG A 96 -19.45 0.62 3.67
N GLY A 97 -19.08 0.31 4.91
CA GLY A 97 -19.83 -0.54 5.83
C GLY A 97 -19.52 -2.04 5.72
N LEU A 98 -18.44 -2.44 5.02
CA LEU A 98 -18.06 -3.85 4.97
C LEU A 98 -17.53 -4.33 6.32
N LYS A 99 -17.76 -5.62 6.60
CA LYS A 99 -17.23 -6.26 7.81
C LYS A 99 -15.74 -6.52 7.69
N VAL A 100 -15.01 -6.53 8.80
CA VAL A 100 -13.55 -6.70 8.82
C VAL A 100 -13.12 -8.01 8.14
N SER A 101 -13.88 -9.09 8.34
CA SER A 101 -13.63 -10.39 7.67
C SER A 101 -13.84 -10.34 6.16
N GLU A 102 -14.80 -9.57 5.66
CA GLU A 102 -15.03 -9.37 4.22
C GLU A 102 -13.91 -8.54 3.61
N ILE A 103 -13.50 -7.46 4.31
CA ILE A 103 -12.36 -6.64 3.92
C ILE A 103 -11.11 -7.51 3.82
N ALA A 104 -10.80 -8.31 4.84
CA ALA A 104 -9.66 -9.21 4.89
C ALA A 104 -9.60 -10.17 3.69
N LYS A 105 -10.74 -10.78 3.33
CA LYS A 105 -10.85 -11.61 2.12
C LYS A 105 -10.57 -10.81 0.85
N LYS A 106 -11.12 -9.60 0.75
CA LYS A 106 -11.03 -8.75 -0.45
C LYS A 106 -9.63 -8.18 -0.67
N VAL A 107 -8.91 -7.83 0.39
CA VAL A 107 -7.51 -7.38 0.33
C VAL A 107 -6.51 -8.53 0.43
N LYS A 108 -6.98 -9.78 0.55
CA LYS A 108 -6.15 -10.99 0.73
C LYS A 108 -5.13 -10.88 1.88
N LYS A 109 -5.53 -10.22 2.99
CA LYS A 109 -4.69 -10.07 4.19
C LYS A 109 -5.29 -10.77 5.39
N PRO A 110 -4.47 -11.20 6.37
CA PRO A 110 -4.98 -11.71 7.64
C PRO A 110 -5.89 -10.68 8.32
N VAL A 111 -6.99 -11.16 8.91
CA VAL A 111 -7.96 -10.34 9.65
C VAL A 111 -7.24 -9.45 10.67
N ARG A 112 -6.25 -9.99 11.39
CA ARG A 112 -5.46 -9.24 12.38
C ARG A 112 -4.74 -8.02 11.79
N SER A 113 -4.21 -8.11 10.57
CA SER A 113 -3.49 -7.00 9.93
C SER A 113 -4.46 -5.89 9.53
N VAL A 114 -5.57 -6.24 8.88
CA VAL A 114 -6.64 -5.28 8.51
C VAL A 114 -7.14 -4.54 9.74
N LEU A 115 -7.29 -5.29 10.82
CA LEU A 115 -7.87 -4.82 12.06
C LEU A 115 -6.93 -3.93 12.86
N SER A 116 -5.64 -4.23 12.86
CA SER A 116 -4.61 -3.33 13.37
C SER A 116 -4.63 -1.97 12.66
N ILE A 117 -4.83 -1.98 11.34
CA ILE A 117 -4.94 -0.75 10.56
C ILE A 117 -6.19 0.04 10.96
N LEU A 118 -7.36 -0.60 10.94
CA LEU A 118 -8.63 0.06 11.29
C LEU A 118 -8.59 0.62 12.73
N MET A 119 -8.06 -0.14 13.69
CA MET A 119 -7.94 0.34 15.07
C MET A 119 -7.08 1.58 15.24
N ASN A 120 -5.99 1.72 14.48
CA ASN A 120 -5.06 2.84 14.65
C ASN A 120 -5.41 4.05 13.77
N LYS A 121 -6.26 3.86 12.76
CA LYS A 121 -6.39 4.82 11.64
C LYS A 121 -7.84 5.13 11.26
N THR A 122 -8.84 4.59 11.96
CA THR A 122 -10.26 4.92 11.78
C THR A 122 -10.97 5.14 13.12
N ASP A 123 -12.25 5.48 13.07
CA ASP A 123 -13.16 5.63 14.21
C ASP A 123 -13.64 4.30 14.81
N LEU A 124 -13.11 3.16 14.34
CA LEU A 124 -13.48 1.83 14.82
C LEU A 124 -13.36 1.68 16.35
N PRO A 125 -12.31 2.15 17.03
CA PRO A 125 -12.22 2.08 18.50
C PRO A 125 -13.37 2.81 19.19
N SER A 126 -13.65 4.05 18.78
CA SER A 126 -14.73 4.87 19.32
C SER A 126 -16.10 4.21 19.10
N LYS A 127 -16.31 3.61 17.93
CA LYS A 127 -17.51 2.83 17.63
C LYS A 127 -17.67 1.63 18.59
N VAL A 128 -16.61 0.85 18.82
CA VAL A 128 -16.61 -0.29 19.75
C VAL A 128 -16.95 0.14 21.17
N VAL A 129 -16.31 1.20 21.68
CA VAL A 129 -16.58 1.73 23.03
C VAL A 129 -18.01 2.23 23.16
N SER A 130 -18.52 2.95 22.16
CA SER A 130 -19.90 3.44 22.18
C SER A 130 -20.93 2.30 22.24
N MET A 131 -20.71 1.20 21.50
CA MET A 131 -21.56 0.03 21.56
C MET A 131 -21.47 -0.64 22.94
N HIS A 132 -20.27 -0.77 23.50
CA HIS A 132 -20.08 -1.35 24.83
C HIS A 132 -20.78 -0.52 25.92
N ARG A 133 -20.60 0.81 25.93
CA ARG A 133 -21.26 1.73 26.87
C ARG A 133 -22.80 1.71 26.77
N ARG A 134 -23.33 1.43 25.58
CA ARG A 134 -24.78 1.24 25.35
C ARG A 134 -25.30 -0.13 25.81
N GLY A 135 -24.47 -0.96 26.44
CA GLY A 135 -24.84 -2.27 26.98
C GLY A 135 -24.87 -3.40 25.95
N PHE A 136 -24.28 -3.22 24.75
CA PHE A 136 -24.20 -4.30 23.77
C PHE A 136 -23.21 -5.38 24.25
N SER A 137 -23.62 -6.64 24.17
CA SER A 137 -22.72 -7.76 24.51
C SER A 137 -21.56 -7.88 23.54
N LEU A 138 -20.42 -8.40 24.02
CA LEU A 138 -19.22 -8.64 23.20
C LEU A 138 -19.53 -9.51 21.98
N SER A 139 -20.41 -10.50 22.12
CA SER A 139 -20.88 -11.37 21.03
C SER A 139 -21.66 -10.61 19.96
N ARG A 140 -22.45 -9.59 20.36
CA ARG A 140 -23.19 -8.74 19.43
C ARG A 140 -22.24 -7.83 18.66
N ILE A 141 -21.26 -7.22 19.34
CA ILE A 141 -20.23 -6.38 18.72
C ILE A 141 -19.37 -7.20 17.73
N ALA A 142 -18.99 -8.42 18.12
CA ALA A 142 -18.21 -9.32 17.27
C ALA A 142 -18.94 -9.66 15.96
N ARG A 143 -20.25 -9.91 16.03
CA ARG A 143 -21.10 -10.21 14.87
C ARG A 143 -21.25 -9.00 13.93
N GLU A 144 -21.38 -7.82 14.51
CA GLU A 144 -21.50 -6.56 13.78
C GLU A 144 -20.23 -6.27 12.97
N LEU A 145 -19.07 -6.43 13.61
CA LEU A 145 -17.77 -6.19 12.98
C LEU A 145 -17.28 -7.35 12.12
N GLY A 146 -17.89 -8.53 12.26
CA GLY A 146 -17.48 -9.76 11.58
C GLY A 146 -16.12 -10.27 12.03
N ILE A 147 -15.84 -10.25 13.33
CA ILE A 147 -14.60 -10.72 13.96
C ILE A 147 -14.89 -11.69 15.12
N SER A 148 -13.87 -12.28 15.74
CA SER A 148 -14.06 -13.17 16.88
C SER A 148 -14.36 -12.41 18.18
N VAL A 149 -15.18 -13.00 19.04
CA VAL A 149 -15.51 -12.45 20.38
C VAL A 149 -14.25 -12.24 21.21
N THR A 150 -13.28 -13.14 21.12
CA THR A 150 -11.97 -13.03 21.78
C THR A 150 -11.18 -11.82 21.31
N SER A 151 -11.31 -11.40 20.04
CA SER A 151 -10.67 -10.19 19.52
C SER A 151 -11.32 -8.94 20.10
N VAL A 152 -12.66 -8.91 20.15
CA VAL A 152 -13.41 -7.82 20.78
C VAL A 152 -13.05 -7.69 22.26
N ALA A 153 -13.08 -8.79 23.02
CA ALA A 153 -12.78 -8.79 24.46
C ALA A 153 -11.39 -8.21 24.75
N ARG A 154 -10.38 -8.63 23.98
CA ARG A 154 -9.01 -8.13 24.12
C ARG A 154 -8.93 -6.62 23.93
N TRP A 155 -9.73 -6.04 23.03
CA TRP A 155 -9.67 -4.61 22.78
C TRP A 155 -10.54 -3.79 23.70
N VAL A 156 -11.73 -4.26 24.06
CA VAL A 156 -12.55 -3.55 25.04
C VAL A 156 -11.72 -3.36 26.31
N ASN A 157 -11.03 -4.41 26.79
CA ASN A 157 -10.11 -4.28 27.92
C ASN A 157 -8.97 -3.28 27.65
N LYS A 158 -8.35 -3.32 26.46
CA LYS A 158 -7.25 -2.41 26.11
C LYS A 158 -7.72 -0.94 26.04
N ILE A 159 -8.88 -0.68 25.43
CA ILE A 159 -9.39 0.67 25.20
C ILE A 159 -9.94 1.25 26.51
N THR A 160 -10.67 0.45 27.30
CA THR A 160 -11.15 0.88 28.62
C THR A 160 -9.98 1.24 29.54
N TYR A 161 -8.93 0.43 29.59
CA TYR A 161 -7.72 0.74 30.36
C TYR A 161 -7.04 2.05 29.92
N GLN A 162 -7.01 2.35 28.62
CA GLN A 162 -6.43 3.60 28.12
C GLN A 162 -7.26 4.83 28.49
N LEU A 163 -8.60 4.71 28.52
CA LEU A 163 -9.49 5.80 28.89
C LEU A 163 -9.47 6.09 30.41
N GLU A 164 -9.32 5.05 31.24
CA GLU A 164 -9.19 5.21 32.70
C GLU A 164 -7.91 5.97 33.08
N LEU A 165 -6.81 5.77 32.34
CA LEU A 165 -5.57 6.52 32.55
C LEU A 165 -5.65 7.99 32.12
N GLU A 166 -6.44 8.31 31.08
CA GLU A 166 -6.62 9.69 30.59
C GLU A 166 -7.59 10.51 31.46
N GLU A 167 -8.45 9.86 32.26
CA GLU A 167 -9.34 10.54 33.23
C GLU A 167 -8.65 10.83 34.58
N GLU A 168 -7.46 10.25 34.83
CA GLU A 168 -6.65 10.43 36.05
C GLU A 168 -5.52 11.49 35.92
N GLU A 169 -5.27 12.04 34.72
CA GLU A 169 -4.33 13.14 34.43
C GLU A 169 -5.02 14.53 34.34
#